data_AF-U6FBJ1-F1
#
_entry.id   AF-U6FBJ1-F1
#
_cell.length_a   1.000
_cell.length_b   1.000
_cell.length_c   1.000
_cell.angle_alpha   90.00
_cell.angle_beta   90.00
_cell.angle_gamma   90.00
#
_symmetry.space_group_name_H-M   'P 1'
#
loop_
_entity.id
_entity.type
_entity.pdbx_description
1 polymer ?
#
loop_
_entity_poly.entity_id
_entity_poly.type
_entity_poly.pdbx_seq_one_letter_code
_entity_poly.pdbx_strand_id
1 'polypeptide(L)'
;MQNTKIKRYTVLLEPTGKYYLSLQVEISEPEKYSLTGKQVGIDVGVADLAILSNELKYPSFDSSYFEKKAKIWQKKYSRHRHLS
;
A
#
# COMPACT_ATOMS: atom_id res chain seq x y z
N MET A 1 -16.84 10.08 16.33
CA MET A 1 -15.89 8.95 16.49
C MET A 1 -16.25 8.15 17.74
N GLN A 2 -17.46 7.61 17.83
CA GLN A 2 -17.91 6.82 18.98
C GLN A 2 -18.08 5.38 18.50
N ASN A 3 -17.43 4.43 19.19
CA ASN A 3 -17.31 2.99 18.89
C ASN A 3 -16.13 2.51 18.01
N THR A 4 -14.91 2.96 18.26
CA THR A 4 -13.72 2.23 17.77
C THR A 4 -13.33 1.14 18.76
N LYS A 5 -13.46 -0.13 18.38
CA LYS A 5 -13.06 -1.28 19.21
C LYS A 5 -11.74 -1.85 18.71
N ILE A 6 -10.73 -1.95 19.58
CA ILE A 6 -9.47 -2.61 19.24
C ILE A 6 -9.69 -4.13 19.29
N LYS A 7 -9.45 -4.84 18.18
CA LYS A 7 -9.51 -6.32 18.15
C LYS A 7 -8.22 -6.95 18.65
N ARG A 8 -7.09 -6.38 18.20
CA ARG A 8 -5.75 -6.95 18.40
C ARG A 8 -4.73 -5.84 18.35
N TYR A 9 -3.67 -6.00 19.12
CA TYR A 9 -2.48 -5.18 19.02
C TYR A 9 -1.23 -6.05 19.04
N THR A 10 -0.18 -5.63 18.34
CA THR A 10 1.14 -6.27 18.39
C THR A 10 2.18 -5.20 18.72
N VAL A 11 2.96 -5.47 19.76
CA VAL A 11 4.11 -4.65 20.15
C VAL A 11 5.37 -5.34 19.65
N LEU A 12 6.22 -4.58 18.95
CA LEU A 12 7.52 -5.03 18.49
C LEU A 12 8.59 -4.09 19.05
N LEU A 13 9.61 -4.66 19.68
CA LEU A 13 10.86 -3.97 19.99
C LEU A 13 11.92 -4.44 18.99
N GLU A 14 12.36 -3.53 18.13
CA GLU A 14 13.50 -3.81 17.25
C GLU A 14 14.81 -3.82 18.05
N PRO A 15 15.83 -4.61 17.64
CA PRO A 15 17.16 -4.60 18.27
C PRO A 15 17.84 -3.22 18.29
N THR A 16 17.42 -2.30 17.42
CA THR A 16 17.87 -0.91 17.40
C THR A 16 17.22 -0.03 18.49
N GLY A 17 16.41 -0.63 19.38
CA GLY A 17 15.74 0.06 20.49
C GLY A 17 14.44 0.78 20.12
N LYS A 18 13.93 0.58 18.90
CA LYS A 18 12.68 1.22 18.44
C LYS A 18 11.47 0.37 18.78
N TYR A 19 10.44 1.00 19.30
CA TYR A 19 9.16 0.37 19.61
C TYR A 19 8.14 0.67 18.52
N TYR A 20 7.44 -0.36 18.07
CA TYR A 20 6.33 -0.27 17.13
C TYR A 20 5.08 -0.89 17.75
N LEU A 21 3.97 -0.19 17.65
CA LEU A 21 2.64 -0.66 18.05
C LEU A 21 1.77 -0.72 16.80
N SER A 22 1.35 -1.93 16.42
CA SER A 22 0.35 -2.11 15.37
C SER A 22 -1.01 -2.39 16.02
N LEU A 23 -2.04 -1.67 15.58
CA LEU A 23 -3.40 -1.79 16.10
C LEU A 23 -4.33 -2.25 14.98
N GLN A 24 -5.04 -3.36 15.21
CA GLN A 24 -6.16 -3.77 14.38
C GLN A 24 -7.46 -3.32 15.05
N VAL A 25 -8.15 -2.39 14.41
CA VAL A 25 -9.37 -1.77 14.93
C VAL A 25 -10.58 -2.14 14.08
N GLU A 26 -11.72 -2.37 14.74
CA GLU A 26 -13.02 -2.33 14.10
C GLU A 26 -13.47 -0.88 14.01
N ILE A 27 -13.78 -0.47 12.79
CA ILE A 27 -14.51 0.76 12.50
C ILE A 27 -15.85 0.37 11.90
N SER A 28 -16.89 1.12 12.23
CA SER A 28 -18.20 0.99 11.59
C SER A 28 -18.04 1.10 10.07
N GLU A 29 -18.87 0.38 9.31
CA GLU A 29 -18.90 0.56 7.86
C GLU A 29 -19.08 2.06 7.56
N PRO A 30 -18.24 2.64 6.67
CA PRO A 30 -18.43 4.02 6.25
C PRO A 30 -19.81 4.15 5.59
N GLU A 31 -20.43 5.31 5.77
CA GLU A 31 -21.70 5.60 5.12
C GLU A 31 -21.56 5.40 3.60
N LYS A 32 -22.40 4.52 3.04
CA LYS A 32 -22.37 4.23 1.62
C LYS A 32 -22.97 5.42 0.88
N TYR A 33 -22.20 6.00 -0.03
CA TYR A 33 -22.73 7.00 -0.95
C TYR A 33 -23.79 6.40 -1.85
N SER A 34 -24.80 7.21 -2.20
CA SER A 34 -25.77 6.82 -3.22
C SER A 34 -25.07 6.62 -4.56
N LEU A 35 -25.42 5.53 -5.25
CA LEU A 35 -24.89 5.26 -6.57
C LEU A 35 -25.38 6.34 -7.54
N THR A 36 -24.49 6.81 -8.42
CA THR A 36 -24.81 7.85 -9.41
C THR A 36 -25.58 7.32 -10.62
N GLY A 37 -25.76 6.00 -10.73
CA GLY A 37 -26.37 5.32 -11.89
C GLY A 37 -25.48 5.29 -13.14
N LYS A 38 -24.30 5.90 -13.10
CA LYS A 38 -23.34 5.93 -14.22
C LYS A 38 -22.46 4.69 -14.19
N GLN A 39 -22.29 4.05 -15.34
CA GLN A 39 -21.30 3.01 -15.55
C GLN A 39 -19.98 3.64 -16.01
N VAL A 40 -18.89 3.36 -15.31
CA VAL A 40 -17.54 3.81 -15.67
C VAL A 40 -16.64 2.59 -15.73
N GLY A 41 -16.04 2.36 -16.90
CA GLY A 41 -14.99 1.34 -17.06
C GLY A 41 -13.66 1.85 -16.51
N ILE A 42 -12.88 0.95 -15.92
CA ILE A 42 -11.54 1.23 -15.40
C ILE A 42 -10.56 0.33 -16.15
N ASP A 43 -9.65 0.91 -16.92
CA ASP A 43 -8.50 0.23 -17.52
C ASP A 43 -7.25 0.56 -16.71
N VAL A 44 -6.44 -0.44 -16.36
CA VAL A 44 -5.31 -0.30 -15.44
C VAL A 44 -4.02 -0.66 -16.17
N GLY A 45 -3.01 0.21 -16.09
CA GLY A 45 -1.78 0.07 -16.87
C GLY A 45 -0.51 0.49 -16.14
N VAL A 46 0.62 0.32 -16.84
CA VAL A 46 1.95 0.70 -16.34
C VAL A 46 2.28 2.16 -16.66
N ALA A 47 1.89 2.64 -17.84
CA ALA A 47 2.12 4.03 -18.24
C ALA A 47 1.22 4.99 -17.42
N ASP A 48 -0.06 4.64 -17.31
CA ASP A 48 -1.07 5.31 -16.49
C ASP A 48 -1.65 4.28 -15.51
N LEU A 49 -1.70 4.62 -14.21
CA LEU A 49 -2.23 3.72 -13.18
C LEU A 49 -3.67 3.31 -13.49
N ALA A 50 -4.49 4.26 -13.92
CA ALA A 50 -5.85 3.99 -14.34
C ALA A 50 -6.32 4.99 -15.40
N ILE A 51 -7.02 4.49 -16.41
CA ILE A 51 -7.75 5.27 -17.40
C ILE A 51 -9.23 4.91 -17.29
N LEU A 52 -10.06 5.93 -17.10
CA LEU A 52 -11.49 5.76 -16.98
C LEU A 52 -12.17 5.93 -18.35
N SER A 53 -13.31 5.27 -18.55
CA SER A 53 -14.12 5.43 -19.78
C SER A 53 -14.70 6.83 -19.97
N ASN A 54 -14.57 7.71 -18.97
CA ASN A 54 -14.90 9.13 -19.04
C ASN A 54 -13.67 10.02 -19.31
N GLU A 55 -12.58 9.43 -19.83
CA GLU A 55 -11.33 10.06 -20.23
C GLU A 55 -10.45 10.61 -19.10
N LEU A 56 -10.86 10.44 -17.83
CA LEU A 56 -10.00 10.76 -16.68
C LEU A 56 -8.83 9.77 -16.60
N LYS A 57 -7.62 10.30 -16.46
CA LYS A 57 -6.38 9.53 -16.32
C LYS A 57 -5.74 9.78 -14.96
N TYR A 58 -5.31 8.69 -14.34
CA TYR A 58 -4.54 8.71 -13.11
C TYR A 58 -3.10 8.31 -13.44
N PRO A 59 -2.12 9.18 -13.14
CA PRO A 59 -0.73 8.90 -13.47
C PRO A 59 -0.23 7.68 -12.70
N SER A 60 0.73 6.98 -13.32
CA SER A 60 1.48 5.94 -12.64
C SER A 60 2.32 6.51 -11.49
N PHE A 61 2.70 5.64 -10.55
CA PHE A 61 3.54 6.02 -9.43
C PHE A 61 4.99 6.23 -9.88
N ASP A 62 5.70 7.20 -9.30
CA ASP A 62 7.15 7.31 -9.50
C ASP A 62 7.86 6.15 -8.78
N SER A 63 8.28 5.16 -9.55
CA SER A 63 8.96 3.96 -9.07
C SER A 63 10.47 4.17 -8.83
N SER A 64 11.05 5.29 -9.27
CA SER A 64 12.49 5.44 -9.43
C SER A 64 13.27 5.27 -8.13
N TYR A 65 12.74 5.78 -7.01
CA TYR A 65 13.33 5.62 -5.69
C TYR A 65 13.34 4.15 -5.24
N PHE A 66 12.22 3.47 -5.43
CA PHE A 66 12.04 2.08 -5.01
C PHE A 66 12.84 1.12 -5.88
N GLU A 67 12.93 1.36 -7.19
CA GLU A 67 13.76 0.59 -8.11
C GLU A 67 15.25 0.66 -7.75
N LYS A 68 15.75 1.86 -7.42
CA LYS A 68 17.13 2.04 -6.95
C LYS A 68 17.37 1.22 -5.68
N LYS A 69 16.45 1.27 -4.72
CA LYS A 69 16.55 0.45 -3.51
C LYS A 69 16.48 -1.04 -3.82
N ALA A 70 15.55 -1.47 -4.67
CA ALA A 70 15.39 -2.87 -5.05
C ALA A 70 16.68 -3.43 -5.67
N LYS A 71 17.32 -2.69 -6.58
CA LYS A 71 18.62 -3.06 -7.18
C LYS A 71 19.71 -3.22 -6.12
N ILE A 72 19.81 -2.29 -5.16
CA ILE A 72 20.78 -2.37 -4.06
C ILE A 72 20.55 -3.63 -3.21
N TRP A 73 19.30 -3.90 -2.85
CA TRP A 73 18.94 -5.06 -2.02
C TRP A 73 19.14 -6.38 -2.77
N GLN A 74 18.77 -6.46 -4.05
CA GLN A 74 19.04 -7.62 -4.91
C GLN A 74 20.54 -7.92 -5.00
N LYS A 75 21.39 -6.88 -5.16
CA LYS A 75 22.84 -7.04 -5.17
C LYS A 75 23.39 -7.55 -3.84
N LYS A 76 22.93 -6.98 -2.72
CA LYS A 76 23.32 -7.44 -1.37
C LYS A 76 22.93 -8.90 -1.15
N TYR A 77 21.68 -9.24 -1.44
CA TYR A 77 21.16 -10.60 -1.26
C TYR A 77 21.92 -11.62 -2.13
N SER A 78 22.20 -11.30 -3.39
CA SER A 78 22.97 -12.19 -4.27
C SER A 78 24.37 -12.48 -3.70
N ARG A 79 25.05 -11.47 -3.14
CA ARG A 79 26.36 -11.67 -2.49
C ARG A 79 26.29 -12.59 -1.27
N HIS A 80 25.27 -12.44 -0.43
CA HIS A 80 25.08 -13.32 0.72
C HIS A 80 24.79 -14.77 0.30
N ARG A 81 24.03 -14.96 -0.79
CA ARG A 81 23.70 -16.29 -1.33
C ARG A 81 24.88 -17.03 -1.98
N HIS A 82 25.93 -16.31 -2.39
CA HIS A 82 27.16 -16.89 -2.94
C HIS A 82 28.25 -17.13 -1.88
N LEU A 83 28.03 -16.67 -0.66
CA LEU A 83 28.92 -16.86 0.50
C LEU A 83 28.36 -17.92 1.48
N SER A 84 27.21 -18.51 1.16
CA SER A 84 26.56 -19.60 1.91
C SER A 84 26.68 -20.92 1.19
#